data_AF-A0A401J571-F1
#
_entry.id   AF-A0A401J571-F1
#
_cell.length_a   1.000
_cell.length_b   1.000
_cell.length_c   1.000
_cell.angle_alpha   90.00
_cell.angle_beta   90.00
_cell.angle_gamma   90.00
#
_symmetry.space_group_name_H-M   'P 1'
#
loop_
_entity.id
_entity.type
_entity.pdbx_description
1 polymer ?
#
loop_
_entity_poly.entity_id
_entity_poly.type
_entity_poly.pdbx_seq_one_letter_code
_entity_poly.pdbx_strand_id
1 'polypeptide(L)' 'MEYATLEWVDWFNHRRLLEPIGNIPPAEAEDQYYAAARNIDMAA' A
#
# COMPACT_ATOMS: atom_id res chain seq x y z
N MET A 1 19.64 4.77 -15.00
CA MET A 1 18.83 5.73 -14.23
C MET A 1 17.45 5.14 -13.87
N GLU A 2 16.72 4.56 -14.82
CA GLU A 2 15.37 4.00 -14.57
C GLU A 2 15.33 2.86 -13.54
N TYR A 3 16.37 2.00 -13.49
CA TYR A 3 16.44 0.91 -12.50
C TYR A 3 16.53 1.40 -11.04
N ALA A 4 17.26 2.48 -10.77
CA ALA A 4 17.38 3.02 -9.42
C ALA A 4 16.06 3.60 -8.90
N THR A 5 15.23 4.14 -9.81
CA THR A 5 13.88 4.61 -9.47
C THR A 5 12.93 3.44 -9.23
N LEU A 6 13.01 2.37 -10.03
CA LEU A 6 12.19 1.18 -9.83
C LEU A 6 12.52 0.46 -8.52
N GLU A 7 13.80 0.36 -8.15
CA GLU A 7 14.20 -0.22 -6.85
C GLU A 7 13.72 0.62 -5.67
N TRP A 8 13.79 1.95 -5.77
CA TRP A 8 13.26 2.83 -4.72
C TRP A 8 11.74 2.68 -4.57
N VAL A 9 11.01 2.62 -5.69
CA VAL A 9 9.55 2.43 -5.70
C VAL A 9 9.18 1.07 -5.11
N ASP A 10 9.87 -0.01 -5.47
CA ASP A 10 9.63 -1.34 -4.87
C ASP A 10 9.86 -1.32 -3.36
N TRP A 11 11.00 -0.79 -2.93
CA TRP A 11 11.30 -0.71 -1.50
C TRP A 11 10.28 0.15 -0.75
N PHE A 12 9.90 1.29 -1.30
CA PHE A 12 8.93 2.19 -0.65
C PHE A 12 7.56 1.54 -0.53
N ASN A 13 7.03 0.93 -1.59
CA ASN A 13 5.67 0.41 -1.60
C ASN A 13 5.53 -0.95 -0.92
N HIS A 14 6.52 -1.83 -1.03
CA HIS A 14 6.41 -3.22 -0.57
C HIS A 14 7.25 -3.56 0.67
N ARG A 15 8.19 -2.71 1.09
CA ARG A 15 9.13 -3.04 2.18
C ARG A 15 9.22 -2.00 3.29
N ARG A 16 8.95 -0.73 3.01
CA ARG A 16 9.00 0.34 4.00
C ARG A 16 7.78 0.28 4.92
N LEU A 17 8.01 0.14 6.22
CA LEU A 17 6.94 0.19 7.22
C LEU A 17 6.70 1.63 7.68
N LEU A 18 5.42 2.01 7.82
CA LEU A 18 5.02 3.35 8.22
C LEU A 18 4.16 3.30 9.49
N GLU A 19 4.66 3.91 10.57
CA GLU A 19 3.94 4.01 11.86
C GLU A 19 2.54 4.62 11.74
N PRO A 20 2.30 5.69 10.94
CA PRO A 20 0.98 6.32 10.86
C PRO A 20 -0.14 5.44 10.31
N ILE A 21 0.19 4.39 9.55
CA ILE A 21 -0.78 3.44 8.96
C ILE A 21 -0.72 2.07 9.64
N GLY A 22 -0.10 1.97 10.82
CA GLY A 22 -0.06 0.74 11.62
C GLY A 22 1.18 -0.12 11.42
N ASN A 23 2.30 0.45 10.96
CA ASN A 23 3.56 -0.26 10.72
C ASN A 23 3.46 -1.36 9.64
N ILE A 24 2.65 -1.13 8.61
CA ILE A 24 2.55 -1.98 7.43
C ILE A 24 3.08 -1.26 6.18
N PRO A 25 3.42 -1.99 5.09
CA PRO A 25 3.79 -1.38 3.82
C PRO A 25 2.64 -0.58 3.18
N PRO A 26 2.93 0.49 2.42
CA PRO A 26 1.91 1.27 1.71
C PRO A 26 0.99 0.43 0.84
N ALA A 27 1.53 -0.51 0.06
CA ALA A 27 0.72 -1.34 -0.83
C ALA A 27 -0.31 -2.21 -0.06
N GLU A 28 0.07 -2.72 1.11
CA GLU A 28 -0.83 -3.51 1.95
C GLU A 28 -1.94 -2.63 2.54
N ALA A 29 -1.63 -1.40 2.94
CA ALA A 29 -2.63 -0.46 3.43
C ALA A 29 -3.63 -0.06 2.33
N GLU A 30 -3.16 0.13 1.09
CA GLU A 30 -4.04 0.39 -0.06
C GLU A 30 -4.95 -0.81 -0.36
N ASP A 31 -4.42 -2.04 -0.36
CA ASP A 31 -5.21 -3.26 -0.56
C ASP A 31 -6.32 -3.39 0.51
N GLN A 32 -6.00 -3.14 1.77
CA GLN A 32 -6.99 -3.14 2.86
C GLN A 32 -8.04 -2.06 2.67
N TYR A 33 -7.63 -0.85 2.27
CA TYR A 33 -8.55 0.26 2.00
C TYR A 33 -9.53 -0.08 0.88
N TYR A 34 -9.05 -0.60 -0.25
CA TYR A 34 -9.91 -0.98 -1.37
C TYR A 34 -10.78 -2.19 -1.08
N ALA A 35 -10.30 -3.17 -0.31
CA ALA A 35 -11.13 -4.27 0.15
C ALA A 35 -12.28 -3.77 1.02
N ALA A 36 -12.00 -2.84 1.95
CA ALA A 36 -13.03 -2.21 2.79
C ALA A 36 -14.02 -1.38 1.96
N ALA A 37 -13.53 -0.54 1.04
CA ALA A 37 -14.35 0.28 0.15
C ALA A 37 -15.28 -0.58 -0.72
N ARG A 38 -14.76 -1.66 -1.29
CA ARG A 38 -15.54 -2.62 -2.08
C ARG A 38 -16.62 -3.31 -1.24
N ASN A 39 -16.35 -3.60 0.02
CA ASN A 39 -17.36 -4.17 0.93
C ASN A 39 -18.48 -3.17 1.25
N ILE A 40 -18.16 -1.88 1.34
CA ILE A 40 -19.17 -0.82 1.52
C ILE A 40 -20.06 -0.73 0.28
N ASP A 41 -19.50 -0.74 -0.92
CA ASP A 41 -20.27 -0.70 -2.18
C ASP A 41 -21.19 -1.92 -2.35
N MET A 42 -20.79 -3.11 -1.86
CA MET A 42 -21.63 -4.32 -1.92
C MET A 42 -22.75 -4.35 -0.86
N ALA A 43 -22.65 -3.55 0.19
CA ALA A 43 -23.62 -3.51 1.29
C ALA A 43 -24.69 -2.41 1.15
N ALA A 44 -24.57 -1.53 0.14
CA ALA A 44 -25.49 -0.45 -0.18
C ALA A 44 -26.55 -0.86 -1.22
#